data_AF-A0A531M6V7-F1
#
_entry.id   AF-A0A531M6V7-F1
#
_cell.length_a   1.000
_cell.length_b   1.000
_cell.length_c   1.000
_cell.angle_alpha   90.00
_cell.angle_beta   90.00
_cell.angle_gamma   90.00
#
_symmetry.space_group_name_H-M   'P 1'
#
loop_
_entity.id
_entity.type
_entity.pdbx_description
1 polymer ?
#
loop_
_entity_poly.entity_id
_entity_poly.type
_entity_poly.pdbx_seq_one_letter_code
_entity_poly.pdbx_strand_id
1 'polypeptide(L)' 'IILVEQDLNRALSVSDKVICMLEGRIALEGESKSVSRENVTKAYFGLHRKGTGSVPA' A
#
# COMPACT_ATOMS: atom_id res chain seq x y z
N ILE A 1 0.34 -13.97 -12.84
CA ILE A 1 1.72 -13.97 -12.32
C ILE A 1 1.70 -13.21 -11.01
N ILE A 2 2.44 -13.65 -9.99
CA ILE A 2 2.60 -12.90 -8.75
C ILE A 2 4.06 -12.46 -8.67
N LEU A 3 4.28 -11.15 -8.60
CA LEU A 3 5.59 -10.54 -8.42
C LEU A 3 5.62 -9.91 -7.02
N VAL A 4 6.64 -10.26 -6.25
CA VAL A 4 6.92 -9.60 -4.97
C VAL A 4 8.13 -8.71 -5.17
N GLU A 5 7.99 -7.44 -4.83
CA GLU A 5 9.00 -6.42 -5.12
C GLU A 5 9.02 -5.36 -4.01
N GLN A 6 10.22 -4.85 -3.69
CA GLN A 6 10.41 -3.80 -2.69
C GLN A 6 10.39 -2.41 -3.33
N ASP A 7 10.84 -2.28 -4.58
CA ASP A 7 10.71 -1.02 -5.33
C ASP A 7 9.30 -0.87 -5.90
N LEU A 8 8.53 0.01 -5.26
CA LEU A 8 7.18 0.33 -5.67
C LEU A 8 7.06 0.81 -7.12
N ASN A 9 8.01 1.59 -7.63
CA ASN A 9 7.90 2.12 -9.01
C ASN A 9 8.00 0.98 -10.01
N ARG A 10 8.93 0.05 -9.77
CA ARG A 10 9.06 -1.14 -10.60
C ARG A 10 7.81 -1.99 -10.51
N ALA A 11 7.32 -2.26 -9.29
CA ALA A 11 6.09 -3.02 -9.08
C ALA A 11 4.88 -2.42 -9.84
N LEU A 12 4.66 -1.11 -9.72
CA LEU A 12 3.56 -0.41 -10.41
C LEU A 12 3.73 -0.37 -11.94
N SER A 13 4.98 -0.29 -12.43
CA SER A 13 5.25 -0.18 -13.87
C SER A 13 4.96 -1.47 -14.66
N VAL A 14 4.93 -2.64 -14.00
CA VAL A 14 4.82 -3.95 -14.66
C VAL A 14 3.55 -4.74 -14.29
N SER A 15 2.72 -4.22 -13.40
CA SER A 15 1.55 -4.94 -12.86
C SER A 15 0.24 -4.32 -13.29
N ASP A 16 -0.81 -5.16 -13.39
CA ASP A 16 -2.19 -4.69 -13.57
C ASP A 16 -2.85 -4.30 -12.24
N LYS A 17 -2.47 -5.00 -11.17
CA LYS A 17 -2.94 -4.79 -9.80
C LYS A 17 -1.77 -4.76 -8.83
N VAL A 18 -1.91 -3.98 -7.77
CA VAL A 18 -0.92 -3.87 -6.70
C VAL A 18 -1.58 -4.15 -5.34
N ILE A 19 -0.84 -4.85 -4.49
CA ILE A 19 -1.17 -5.04 -3.08
C ILE A 19 0.07 -4.63 -2.28
N CYS A 20 -0.11 -3.68 -1.37
CA CYS A 20 0.93 -3.28 -0.43
C CYS A 20 0.62 -3.88 0.94
N MET A 21 1.59 -4.59 1.50
CA MET A 21 1.46 -5.24 2.80
C MET A 21 2.34 -4.56 3.84
N LEU A 22 1.83 -4.44 5.07
CA LEU A 22 2.54 -3.96 6.25
C LEU A 22 2.14 -4.81 7.45
N GLU A 23 3.13 -5.36 8.17
CA GLU A 23 2.90 -6.18 9.38
C GLU A 23 1.86 -7.30 9.21
N GLY A 24 1.88 -7.96 8.05
CA GLY A 24 0.95 -9.06 7.73
C GLY A 24 -0.47 -8.62 7.37
N ARG A 25 -0.72 -7.31 7.18
CA ARG A 25 -2.02 -6.77 6.76
C ARG A 25 -1.90 -6.05 5.41
N ILE A 26 -3.01 -5.99 4.67
CA ILE A 26 -3.11 -5.18 3.44
C ILE A 26 -3.27 -3.72 3.84
N ALA A 27 -2.29 -2.89 3.49
CA ALA A 27 -2.31 -1.45 3.74
C ALA A 27 -2.95 -0.67 2.57
N LEU A 28 -2.80 -1.18 1.34
CA LEU A 28 -3.39 -0.61 0.13
C LEU A 28 -3.54 -1.70 -0.92
N GLU A 29 -4.62 -1.65 -1.68
CA GLU A 29 -4.81 -2.45 -2.89
C GLU A 29 -5.52 -1.64 -3.97
N GLY A 30 -5.26 -1.95 -5.24
CA GLY A 30 -5.91 -1.27 -6.36
C GLY A 30 -5.33 -1.64 -7.72
N GLU A 31 -5.89 -1.06 -8.77
CA GLU A 31 -5.31 -1.14 -10.11
C GLU A 31 -4.03 -0.30 -10.16
N SER A 32 -2.93 -0.84 -10.67
CA SER A 32 -1.63 -0.18 -10.62
C SER A 32 -1.61 1.18 -11.34
N LYS A 33 -2.46 1.35 -12.37
CA LYS A 33 -2.64 2.62 -13.09
C LYS A 33 -3.37 3.70 -12.29
N SER A 34 -4.15 3.30 -11.29
CA SER A 34 -4.94 4.20 -10.42
C SER A 34 -4.21 4.57 -9.13
N VAL A 35 -3.12 3.87 -8.82
CA VAL A 35 -2.37 4.03 -7.58
C VAL A 35 -1.19 4.98 -7.82
N SER A 36 -1.25 6.18 -7.24
CA SER A 36 -0.12 7.11 -7.24
C SER A 36 0.92 6.73 -6.18
N ARG A 37 2.19 7.08 -6.44
CA ARG A 37 3.29 6.84 -5.49
C ARG A 37 3.06 7.56 -4.16
N GLU A 38 2.49 8.77 -4.18
CA GLU A 38 2.15 9.48 -2.94
C GLU A 38 1.09 8.72 -2.13
N ASN A 39 0.10 8.11 -2.78
CA ASN A 39 -0.95 7.35 -2.10
C ASN A 39 -0.38 6.11 -1.40
N VAL A 40 0.54 5.39 -2.06
CA VAL A 40 1.21 4.24 -1.42
C VAL A 40 2.12 4.68 -0.30
N THR A 41 2.89 5.76 -0.50
CA THR A 41 3.77 6.29 0.55
C THR A 41 2.94 6.70 1.77
N LYS A 42 1.80 7.36 1.60
CA LYS A 42 0.90 7.72 2.70
C LYS A 42 0.29 6.51 3.40
N ALA A 43 -0.13 5.48 2.64
CA ALA A 43 -0.71 4.26 3.18
C ALA A 43 0.35 3.39 3.90
N TYR A 44 1.56 3.31 3.36
CA TYR A 44 2.67 2.53 3.89
C TYR A 44 3.31 3.19 5.14
N PHE A 45 3.44 4.53 5.15
CA PHE A 45 3.99 5.28 6.30
C PHE A 45 2.93 5.81 7.27
N GLY A 46 1.64 5.49 7.07
CA GLY A 46 0.59 5.74 8.06
C GLY A 46 0.19 7.21 8.27
N LEU A 47 0.42 8.11 7.30
CA LEU A 47 0.10 9.54 7.43
C LEU A 47 -1.42 9.86 7.43
N HIS A 48 -2.29 8.85 7.34
CA HIS A 48 -3.73 8.96 7.51
C HIS A 48 -4.30 7.99 8.54
N ARG A 49 -3.70 7.87 9.73
CA ARG A 49 -4.49 7.43 10.90
C ARG A 49 -5.38 8.59 11.36
N LYS A 50 -6.57 8.72 10.75
CA LYS A 50 -7.70 9.45 11.33
C LYS A 50 -8.84 8.46 11.62
N GLY A 51 -8.83 7.91 12.84
CA GLY A 51 -9.93 7.21 13.57
C GLY A 51 -10.48 5.93 12.92
N THR A 52 -10.49 4.76 13.56
CA THR A 52 -11.15 4.45 14.83
C THR A 52 -10.47 3.26 15.50
N GLY A 53 -10.19 3.34 16.80
CA GLY A 53 -9.52 2.28 17.55
C GLY A 53 -8.87 2.86 18.80
N SER A 54 -9.65 2.93 19.87
CA SER A 54 -9.20 3.19 21.23
C SER A 54 -8.11 2.20 21.65
N VAL A 55 -6.99 2.70 22.16
CA VAL A 55 -5.96 1.89 22.83
C VAL A 55 -6.30 1.91 24.34
N PRO A 56 -6.56 0.76 24.99
CA PRO A 56 -6.66 0.72 26.45
C PRO A 56 -5.26 0.87 27.06
N ALA A 57 -5.26 1.41 28.29
CA ALA A 57 -4.09 1.80 29.09
C ALA A 57 -3.03 0.70 29.27
#